data_AF-A0A661VAW9-F1
#
_entry.id   AF-A0A661VAW9-F1
#
_cell.length_a   1.000
_cell.length_b   1.000
_cell.length_c   1.000
_cell.angle_alpha   90.00
_cell.angle_beta   90.00
_cell.angle_gamma   90.00
#
_symmetry.space_group_name_H-M   'P 1'
#
loop_
_entity.id
_entity.type
_entity.pdbx_description
1 polymer ?
#
loop_
_entity_poly.entity_id
_entity_poly.type
_entity_poly.pdbx_seq_one_letter_code
_entity_poly.pdbx_strand_id
1 'polypeptide(L)'
;MIPISARTGAGVGDRLLPAIVEAHPWMTVALGRALPPYRHQISHQLIRSAALLNAIIAAEPIPGIDIPLLLASQVRMVLRIAATYGESLSVRHARELLTTMAGGVALRYLAAELGKLVPGPGWLIGAAVTGLGTLAIGRVAVAYFESGKRLTPEQLRRRYRWLMRRPRSGLEDAPVDEGNG
;
A
#
# COMPACT_ATOMS: atom_id res chain seq x y z
N MET A 1 -22.03 16.00 12.42
CA MET A 1 -22.89 14.90 11.93
C MET A 1 -22.49 14.57 10.50
N ILE A 2 -22.29 13.29 10.18
CA ILE A 2 -22.02 12.83 8.81
C ILE A 2 -23.38 12.47 8.20
N PRO A 3 -23.83 13.11 7.10
CA PRO A 3 -25.10 12.73 6.48
C PRO A 3 -24.92 11.36 5.81
N ILE A 4 -25.69 10.38 6.28
CA ILE A 4 -25.74 9.01 5.73
C ILE A 4 -27.20 8.61 5.50
N SER A 5 -27.45 7.90 4.40
CA SER A 5 -28.76 7.34 4.09
C SER A 5 -28.68 5.82 4.09
N ALA A 6 -29.30 5.19 5.09
CA ALA A 6 -29.39 3.73 5.16
C ALA A 6 -30.27 3.13 4.04
N ARG A 7 -31.17 3.93 3.45
CA ARG A 7 -32.09 3.49 2.38
C ARG A 7 -31.42 3.44 1.00
N THR A 8 -30.42 4.29 0.76
CA THR A 8 -29.74 4.40 -0.54
C THR A 8 -28.26 4.04 -0.49
N GLY A 9 -27.70 3.79 0.69
CA GLY A 9 -26.26 3.57 0.88
C GLY A 9 -25.42 4.85 0.77
N ALA A 10 -26.04 6.02 0.53
CA ALA A 10 -25.33 7.27 0.30
C ALA A 10 -24.53 7.69 1.54
N GLY A 11 -23.24 8.01 1.32
CA GLY A 11 -22.32 8.47 2.36
C GLY A 11 -21.72 7.34 3.23
N VAL A 12 -22.15 6.09 3.05
CA VAL A 12 -21.62 4.95 3.83
C VAL A 12 -20.16 4.66 3.45
N GLY A 13 -19.88 4.46 2.16
CA GLY A 13 -18.52 4.22 1.67
C GLY A 13 -17.62 5.43 1.79
N ASP A 14 -18.12 6.59 1.41
CA ASP A 14 -17.27 7.76 1.16
C ASP A 14 -17.05 8.63 2.39
N ARG A 15 -17.85 8.45 3.45
CA ARG A 15 -17.77 9.29 4.66
C ARG A 15 -17.78 8.46 5.94
N LEU A 16 -18.73 7.55 6.11
CA LEU A 16 -18.88 6.79 7.35
C LEU A 16 -17.75 5.78 7.57
N LEU A 17 -17.44 4.96 6.58
CA LEU A 17 -16.36 3.97 6.70
C LEU A 17 -14.99 4.63 6.95
N PRO A 18 -14.59 5.71 6.24
CA PRO A 18 -13.41 6.47 6.60
C PRO A 18 -13.41 6.97 8.04
N ALA A 19 -14.51 7.58 8.50
CA ALA A 19 -14.59 8.10 9.86
C ALA A 19 -14.47 6.99 10.92
N ILE A 20 -15.07 5.82 10.69
CA ILE A 20 -14.98 4.69 11.63
C ILE A 20 -13.55 4.13 11.65
N VAL A 21 -12.92 3.97 10.50
CA VAL A 21 -11.53 3.46 10.43
C VAL A 21 -10.55 4.45 11.06
N GLU A 22 -10.77 5.75 10.88
CA GLU A 22 -9.95 6.79 11.50
C GLU A 22 -10.10 6.80 13.02
N ALA A 23 -11.34 6.67 13.53
CA ALA A 23 -11.60 6.59 14.96
C ALA A 23 -11.14 5.26 15.59
N HIS A 24 -11.24 4.15 14.85
CA HIS A 24 -10.94 2.79 15.33
C HIS A 24 -10.06 2.02 14.32
N PRO A 25 -8.75 2.32 14.22
CA PRO A 25 -7.85 1.72 13.23
C PRO A 25 -7.68 0.20 13.36
N TRP A 26 -7.96 -0.38 14.52
CA TRP A 26 -7.90 -1.83 14.72
C TRP A 26 -9.03 -2.56 13.98
N MET A 27 -10.15 -1.89 13.72
CA MET A 27 -11.35 -2.48 13.14
C MET A 27 -11.31 -2.55 11.61
N THR A 28 -10.33 -1.89 10.96
CA THR A 28 -10.19 -1.82 9.49
C THR A 28 -10.23 -3.18 8.80
N VAL A 29 -9.54 -4.17 9.36
CA VAL A 29 -9.50 -5.53 8.80
C VAL A 29 -10.84 -6.26 8.96
N ALA A 30 -11.47 -6.12 10.13
CA ALA A 30 -12.77 -6.73 10.41
C ALA A 30 -13.85 -6.13 9.51
N LEU A 31 -13.84 -4.80 9.33
CA LEU A 31 -14.73 -4.10 8.41
C LEU A 31 -14.51 -4.55 6.97
N GLY A 32 -13.27 -4.66 6.51
CA GLY A 32 -12.97 -5.13 5.15
C GLY A 32 -13.49 -6.54 4.87
N ARG A 33 -13.36 -7.42 5.87
CA ARG A 33 -13.88 -8.78 5.79
C ARG A 33 -15.41 -8.81 5.81
N ALA A 34 -16.04 -8.04 6.69
CA ALA A 34 -17.50 -7.98 6.88
C ALA A 34 -18.24 -7.22 5.78
N LEU A 35 -17.54 -6.32 5.08
CA LEU A 35 -18.12 -5.42 4.07
C LEU A 35 -17.38 -5.57 2.72
N PRO A 36 -17.62 -6.67 1.97
CA PRO A 36 -16.96 -6.93 0.69
C PRO A 36 -17.02 -5.77 -0.32
N PRO A 37 -18.14 -5.05 -0.49
CA PRO A 37 -18.22 -3.91 -1.42
C PRO A 37 -17.24 -2.77 -1.11
N TYR A 38 -16.73 -2.70 0.12
CA TYR A 38 -15.91 -1.58 0.60
C TYR A 38 -14.45 -1.96 0.85
N ARG A 39 -14.04 -3.20 0.51
CA ARG A 39 -12.64 -3.69 0.67
C ARG A 39 -11.62 -2.78 0.01
N HIS A 40 -11.94 -2.27 -1.17
CA HIS A 40 -11.08 -1.37 -1.92
C HIS A 40 -10.84 -0.05 -1.15
N GLN A 41 -11.89 0.59 -0.64
CA GLN A 41 -11.79 1.84 0.12
C GLN A 41 -11.04 1.65 1.45
N ILE A 42 -11.33 0.55 2.15
CA ILE A 42 -10.67 0.18 3.41
C ILE A 42 -9.17 -0.08 3.17
N SER A 43 -8.82 -0.77 2.10
CA SER A 43 -7.42 -1.02 1.72
C SER A 43 -6.70 0.29 1.37
N HIS A 44 -7.37 1.24 0.71
CA HIS A 44 -6.79 2.56 0.41
C HIS A 44 -6.37 3.32 1.67
N GLN A 45 -7.13 3.20 2.75
CA GLN A 45 -6.77 3.83 4.02
C GLN A 45 -5.55 3.18 4.66
N LEU A 46 -5.48 1.84 4.66
CA LEU A 46 -4.30 1.11 5.12
C LEU A 46 -3.04 1.56 4.37
N ILE A 47 -3.15 1.73 3.05
CA ILE A 47 -2.06 2.12 2.17
C ILE A 47 -1.63 3.56 2.44
N ARG A 48 -2.57 4.49 2.57
CA ARG A 48 -2.27 5.91 2.87
C ARG A 48 -1.58 6.07 4.22
N SER A 49 -2.09 5.43 5.26
CA SER A 49 -1.49 5.50 6.60
C SER A 49 -0.07 4.91 6.62
N ALA A 50 0.15 3.77 5.97
CA ALA A 50 1.49 3.18 5.86
C ALA A 50 2.44 4.03 5.04
N ALA A 51 1.97 4.64 3.94
CA ALA A 51 2.79 5.51 3.10
C ALA A 51 3.19 6.80 3.83
N LEU A 52 2.26 7.41 4.58
CA LEU A 52 2.57 8.57 5.42
C LEU A 52 3.58 8.21 6.51
N LEU A 53 3.34 7.12 7.24
CA LEU A 53 4.25 6.65 8.27
C LEU A 53 5.66 6.39 7.70
N ASN A 54 5.74 5.70 6.56
CA ASN A 54 7.02 5.41 5.92
C ASN A 54 7.71 6.64 5.37
N ALA A 55 6.98 7.65 4.90
CA ALA A 55 7.55 8.93 4.50
C ALA A 55 8.14 9.67 5.70
N ILE A 56 7.44 9.69 6.84
CA ILE A 56 7.93 10.28 8.10
C ILE A 56 9.20 9.56 8.57
N ILE A 57 9.18 8.22 8.58
CA ILE A 57 10.34 7.41 8.96
C ILE A 57 11.54 7.71 8.04
N ALA A 58 11.32 7.80 6.73
CA ALA A 58 12.37 8.05 5.75
C ALA A 58 12.82 9.52 5.65
N ALA A 59 12.15 10.43 6.37
CA ALA A 59 12.63 11.80 6.55
C ALA A 59 13.82 11.87 7.53
N GLU A 60 14.19 10.77 8.17
CA GLU A 60 15.40 10.70 8.97
C GLU A 60 16.65 10.85 8.06
N PRO A 61 17.57 11.79 8.36
CA PRO A 61 18.78 12.01 7.55
C PRO A 61 19.76 10.84 7.59
N ILE A 62 19.68 9.97 8.60
CA ILE A 62 20.64 8.88 8.80
C ILE A 62 20.28 7.68 7.89
N PRO A 63 21.15 7.31 6.92
CA PRO A 63 20.92 6.13 6.10
C PRO A 63 21.00 4.84 6.93
N GLY A 64 20.17 3.84 6.64
CA GLY A 64 20.28 2.49 7.19
C GLY A 64 19.49 2.21 8.46
N ILE A 65 19.28 3.23 9.30
CA ILE A 65 18.66 3.04 10.62
C ILE A 65 17.15 2.74 10.51
N ASP A 66 16.51 3.28 9.48
CA ASP A 66 15.07 3.22 9.30
C ASP A 66 14.59 1.96 8.56
N ILE A 67 15.49 1.19 7.94
CA ILE A 67 15.14 0.01 7.13
C ILE A 67 14.27 -1.00 7.89
N PRO A 68 14.60 -1.44 9.13
CA PRO A 68 13.80 -2.45 9.82
C PRO A 68 12.36 -1.98 10.08
N LEU A 69 12.20 -0.69 10.38
CA LEU A 69 10.91 -0.09 10.67
C LEU A 69 10.07 0.07 9.38
N LEU A 70 10.69 0.52 8.29
CA LEU A 70 10.05 0.61 6.98
C LEU A 70 9.58 -0.77 6.49
N LEU A 71 10.41 -1.80 6.65
CA LEU A 71 10.06 -3.18 6.30
C LEU A 71 8.91 -3.70 7.14
N ALA A 72 8.97 -3.52 8.46
CA ALA A 72 7.90 -3.96 9.35
C ALA A 72 6.57 -3.30 8.99
N SER A 73 6.59 -2.00 8.70
CA SER A 73 5.42 -1.23 8.25
C SER A 73 4.85 -1.76 6.94
N GLN A 74 5.69 -1.99 5.91
CA GLN A 74 5.25 -2.53 4.62
C GLN A 74 4.69 -3.96 4.73
N VAL A 75 5.33 -4.82 5.51
CA VAL A 75 4.85 -6.19 5.76
C VAL A 75 3.50 -6.14 6.46
N ARG A 76 3.37 -5.34 7.53
CA ARG A 76 2.10 -5.16 8.26
C ARG A 76 0.99 -4.66 7.34
N MET A 77 1.28 -3.70 6.46
CA MET A 77 0.32 -3.20 5.47
C MET A 77 -0.19 -4.34 4.57
N VAL A 78 0.72 -5.13 3.98
CA VAL A 78 0.35 -6.25 3.09
C VAL A 78 -0.48 -7.31 3.83
N LEU A 79 -0.10 -7.66 5.06
CA LEU A 79 -0.87 -8.60 5.89
C LEU A 79 -2.30 -8.11 6.17
N ARG A 80 -2.47 -6.80 6.47
CA ARG A 80 -3.79 -6.21 6.71
C ARG A 80 -4.63 -6.15 5.44
N ILE A 81 -4.02 -5.88 4.29
CA ILE A 81 -4.70 -5.97 2.99
C ILE A 81 -5.16 -7.41 2.74
N ALA A 82 -4.28 -8.41 2.87
CA ALA A 82 -4.63 -9.81 2.71
C ALA A 82 -5.84 -10.20 3.58
N ALA A 83 -5.79 -9.84 4.87
CA ALA A 83 -6.86 -10.14 5.81
C ALA A 83 -8.20 -9.46 5.46
N THR A 84 -8.15 -8.25 4.86
CA THR A 84 -9.32 -7.50 4.35
C THR A 84 -9.99 -8.27 3.20
N TYR A 85 -9.21 -8.94 2.35
CA TYR A 85 -9.70 -9.80 1.28
C TYR A 85 -10.07 -11.22 1.74
N GLY A 86 -9.97 -11.52 3.05
CA GLY A 86 -10.29 -12.84 3.61
C GLY A 86 -9.13 -13.84 3.55
N GLU A 87 -7.94 -13.40 3.16
CA GLU A 87 -6.76 -14.24 3.01
C GLU A 87 -5.93 -14.25 4.31
N SER A 88 -5.48 -15.43 4.72
CA SER A 88 -4.49 -15.60 5.78
C SER A 88 -3.10 -15.70 5.18
N LEU A 89 -2.27 -14.69 5.42
CA LEU A 89 -0.92 -14.61 4.88
C LEU A 89 0.10 -14.64 6.03
N SER A 90 1.18 -15.41 5.88
CA SER A 90 2.28 -15.39 6.84
C SER A 90 3.20 -14.20 6.60
N VAL A 91 3.96 -13.80 7.62
CA VAL A 91 5.00 -12.75 7.51
C VAL A 91 6.00 -13.08 6.39
N ARG A 92 6.37 -14.36 6.25
CA ARG A 92 7.27 -14.82 5.20
C ARG A 92 6.68 -14.58 3.80
N HIS A 93 5.45 -15.02 3.54
CA HIS A 93 4.80 -14.83 2.24
C HIS A 93 4.54 -13.36 1.94
N ALA A 94 4.22 -12.53 2.95
CA ALA A 94 4.10 -11.08 2.77
C ALA A 94 5.42 -10.46 2.32
N ARG A 95 6.55 -10.89 2.91
CA ARG A 95 7.89 -10.45 2.50
C ARG A 95 8.25 -10.93 1.10
N GLU A 96 7.93 -12.18 0.76
CA GLU A 96 8.13 -12.74 -0.58
C GLU A 96 7.33 -11.97 -1.65
N LEU A 97 6.08 -11.63 -1.35
CA LEU A 97 5.25 -10.81 -2.22
C LEU A 97 5.87 -9.41 -2.41
N LEU A 98 6.30 -8.76 -1.33
CA LEU A 98 7.03 -7.48 -1.40
C LEU A 98 8.28 -7.57 -2.29
N THR A 99 9.09 -8.62 -2.11
CA THR A 99 10.28 -8.84 -2.95
C THR A 99 9.92 -9.07 -4.41
N THR A 100 8.82 -9.76 -4.67
CA THR A 100 8.33 -10.03 -6.01
C THR A 100 7.95 -8.73 -6.71
N MET A 101 7.15 -7.88 -6.07
CA MET A 101 6.70 -6.59 -6.61
C MET A 101 7.85 -5.61 -6.87
N ALA A 102 8.74 -5.43 -5.89
CA ALA A 102 9.79 -4.43 -5.95
C ALA A 102 11.07 -4.91 -6.65
N GLY A 103 11.14 -6.17 -7.10
CA GLY A 103 12.32 -6.74 -7.77
C GLY A 103 13.50 -6.97 -6.82
N GLY A 104 13.23 -7.13 -5.52
CA GLY A 104 14.25 -7.20 -4.46
C GLY A 104 14.12 -6.04 -3.49
N VAL A 105 13.59 -6.34 -2.31
CA VAL A 105 13.42 -5.37 -1.21
C VAL A 105 14.75 -4.72 -0.84
N ALA A 106 15.81 -5.52 -0.66
CA ALA A 106 17.14 -5.04 -0.28
C ALA A 106 17.75 -4.10 -1.33
N LEU A 107 17.61 -4.42 -2.62
CA LEU A 107 18.13 -3.59 -3.71
C LEU A 107 17.44 -2.22 -3.77
N ARG A 108 16.13 -2.17 -3.47
CA ARG A 108 15.37 -0.91 -3.35
C ARG A 108 15.85 -0.07 -2.17
N TYR A 109 16.07 -0.68 -1.01
CA TYR A 109 16.54 0.05 0.18
C TYR A 109 17.95 0.59 -0.04
N LEU A 110 18.86 -0.22 -0.57
CA LEU A 110 20.21 0.22 -0.96
C LEU A 110 20.16 1.39 -1.96
N ALA A 111 19.32 1.32 -3.00
CA ALA A 111 19.17 2.44 -3.94
C ALA A 111 18.59 3.71 -3.29
N ALA A 112 17.65 3.57 -2.34
CA ALA A 112 17.08 4.69 -1.60
C ALA A 112 18.10 5.31 -0.62
N GLU A 113 18.90 4.47 0.05
CA GLU A 113 20.00 4.90 0.93
C GLU A 113 21.08 5.65 0.18
N LEU A 114 21.48 5.16 -0.99
CA LEU A 114 22.47 5.84 -1.83
C LEU A 114 21.98 7.23 -2.27
N GLY A 115 20.67 7.42 -2.41
CA GLY A 115 20.07 8.74 -2.64
C GLY A 115 20.11 9.68 -1.45
N LYS A 116 20.11 9.16 -0.21
CA LYS A 116 20.26 9.95 1.03
C LYS A 116 21.69 10.48 1.23
N LEU A 117 22.68 9.98 0.46
CA LEU A 117 24.05 10.49 0.46
C LEU A 117 24.19 11.88 -0.19
N VAL A 118 23.10 12.45 -0.73
CA VAL A 118 23.06 13.83 -1.23
C VAL A 118 22.66 14.76 -0.06
N PRO A 119 23.61 15.47 0.58
CA PRO A 119 23.28 16.43 1.63
C PRO A 119 22.42 17.59 1.08
N GLY A 120 21.49 18.11 1.89
CA GLY A 120 20.56 19.18 1.47
C GLY A 120 19.13 18.65 1.29
N PRO A 121 18.39 18.90 0.20
CA PRO A 121 16.99 18.45 0.04
C PRO A 121 16.80 16.93 -0.17
N GLY A 122 17.88 16.14 -0.17
CA GLY A 122 17.87 14.71 -0.48
C GLY A 122 17.00 13.85 0.46
N TRP A 123 16.94 14.18 1.75
CA TRP A 123 16.11 13.49 2.74
C TRP A 123 14.61 13.69 2.48
N LEU A 124 14.18 14.90 2.09
CA LEU A 124 12.78 15.17 1.73
C LEU A 124 12.38 14.44 0.44
N ILE A 125 13.29 14.39 -0.54
CA ILE A 125 13.09 13.60 -1.76
C ILE A 125 13.02 12.11 -1.42
N GLY A 126 13.90 11.61 -0.55
CA GLY A 126 13.91 10.23 -0.06
C GLY A 126 12.62 9.85 0.67
N ALA A 127 12.11 10.75 1.52
CA ALA A 127 10.82 10.62 2.19
C ALA A 127 9.67 10.51 1.17
N ALA A 128 9.63 11.41 0.19
CA ALA A 128 8.61 11.40 -0.87
C ALA A 128 8.67 10.11 -1.72
N VAL A 129 9.87 9.70 -2.16
CA VAL A 129 10.08 8.47 -2.92
C VAL A 129 9.66 7.24 -2.10
N THR A 130 9.96 7.23 -0.80
CA THR A 130 9.56 6.14 0.10
C THR A 130 8.05 6.06 0.30
N GLY A 131 7.39 7.20 0.48
CA GLY A 131 5.94 7.30 0.52
C GLY A 131 5.30 6.78 -0.77
N LEU A 132 5.75 7.27 -1.94
CA LEU A 132 5.27 6.84 -3.24
C LEU A 132 5.49 5.34 -3.50
N GLY A 133 6.67 4.81 -3.14
CA GLY A 133 6.96 3.39 -3.24
C GLY A 133 6.02 2.53 -2.38
N THR A 134 5.67 3.01 -1.19
CA THR A 134 4.72 2.34 -0.30
C THR A 134 3.30 2.37 -0.89
N LEU A 135 2.87 3.50 -1.48
CA LEU A 135 1.59 3.58 -2.20
C LEU A 135 1.54 2.60 -3.37
N ALA A 136 2.62 2.52 -4.16
CA ALA A 136 2.71 1.62 -5.30
C ALA A 136 2.63 0.15 -4.88
N ILE A 137 3.41 -0.24 -3.86
CA ILE A 137 3.36 -1.58 -3.25
C ILE A 137 1.95 -1.93 -2.78
N GLY A 138 1.31 -1.01 -2.05
CA GLY A 138 -0.04 -1.20 -1.53
C GLY A 138 -1.07 -1.47 -2.62
N ARG A 139 -1.05 -0.67 -3.69
CA ARG A 139 -1.96 -0.84 -4.84
C ARG A 139 -1.74 -2.14 -5.60
N VAL A 140 -0.48 -2.55 -5.77
CA VAL A 140 -0.16 -3.83 -6.41
C VAL A 140 -0.63 -5.00 -5.54
N ALA A 141 -0.47 -4.90 -4.22
CA ALA A 141 -0.99 -5.92 -3.29
C ALA A 141 -2.53 -6.02 -3.34
N VAL A 142 -3.24 -4.89 -3.40
CA VAL A 142 -4.69 -4.87 -3.60
C VAL A 142 -5.08 -5.61 -4.87
N ALA A 143 -4.47 -5.28 -6.02
CA ALA A 143 -4.75 -5.96 -7.28
C ALA A 143 -4.43 -7.47 -7.23
N TYR A 144 -3.38 -7.85 -6.52
CA TYR A 144 -3.03 -9.26 -6.32
C TYR A 144 -4.11 -10.03 -5.55
N PHE A 145 -4.60 -9.50 -4.43
CA PHE A 145 -5.65 -10.20 -3.66
C PHE A 145 -7.03 -10.12 -4.30
N GLU A 146 -7.35 -9.00 -4.96
CA GLU A 146 -8.62 -8.82 -5.68
C GLU A 146 -8.75 -9.77 -6.87
N SER A 147 -7.66 -10.02 -7.60
CA SER A 147 -7.60 -11.03 -8.67
C SER A 147 -7.60 -12.48 -8.16
N GLY A 148 -7.72 -12.71 -6.84
CA GLY A 148 -7.62 -14.05 -6.26
C GLY A 148 -6.22 -14.65 -6.40
N LYS A 149 -5.17 -13.82 -6.29
CA LYS A 149 -3.75 -14.21 -6.33
C LYS A 149 -3.27 -14.73 -7.69
N ARG A 150 -3.95 -14.36 -8.78
CA ARG A 150 -3.68 -14.86 -10.15
C ARG A 150 -2.60 -14.09 -10.91
N LEU A 151 -2.18 -12.92 -10.42
CA LEU A 151 -1.15 -12.13 -11.11
C LEU A 151 0.24 -12.79 -11.01
N THR A 152 0.92 -12.90 -12.15
CA THR A 152 2.29 -13.41 -12.24
C THR A 152 3.30 -12.42 -11.64
N PRO A 153 4.48 -12.90 -11.24
CA PRO A 153 5.59 -12.04 -10.82
C PRO A 153 5.90 -10.91 -11.81
N GLU A 154 5.85 -11.17 -13.11
CA GLU A 154 6.09 -10.18 -14.17
C GLU A 154 5.00 -9.11 -14.19
N GLN A 155 3.73 -9.51 -14.05
CA GLN A 155 2.59 -8.59 -13.97
C GLN A 155 2.69 -7.69 -12.74
N LEU A 156 3.03 -8.26 -11.57
CA LEU A 156 3.25 -7.52 -10.33
C LEU A 156 4.38 -6.48 -10.47
N ARG A 157 5.53 -6.89 -11.02
CA ARG A 157 6.67 -5.99 -11.27
C ARG A 157 6.34 -4.91 -12.30
N ARG A 158 5.61 -5.26 -13.37
CA ARG A 158 5.18 -4.31 -14.40
C ARG A 158 4.27 -3.25 -13.80
N ARG A 159 3.30 -3.65 -12.99
CA ARG A 159 2.35 -2.74 -12.33
C ARG A 159 3.03 -1.84 -11.30
N TYR A 160 3.95 -2.38 -10.50
CA TYR A 160 4.78 -1.58 -9.59
C TYR A 160 5.61 -0.53 -10.35
N ARG A 161 6.33 -0.93 -11.40
CA ARG A 161 7.14 -0.01 -12.22
C ARG A 161 6.29 1.06 -12.91
N TRP A 162 5.10 0.70 -13.39
CA TRP A 162 4.18 1.65 -14.01
C TRP A 162 3.72 2.72 -13.02
N LEU A 163 3.33 2.32 -11.80
CA LEU A 163 2.93 3.24 -10.74
C LEU A 163 4.07 4.16 -10.31
N MET A 164 5.30 3.65 -10.24
CA MET A 164 6.48 4.45 -9.90
C MET A 164 6.87 5.45 -11.01
N ARG A 165 6.58 5.13 -12.28
CA ARG A 165 6.87 6.02 -13.43
C ARG A 165 5.82 7.11 -13.62
N ARG A 166 4.58 6.89 -13.16
CA ARG A 166 3.48 7.86 -13.26
C ARG A 166 2.77 8.04 -11.92
N PRO A 167 3.38 8.77 -10.97
CA PRO A 167 2.80 8.97 -9.64
C PRO A 167 1.41 9.63 -9.66
N ARG A 168 1.16 10.48 -10.67
CA ARG A 168 -0.11 11.20 -10.85
C ARG A 168 -1.27 10.33 -11.36
N SER A 169 -1.02 9.36 -12.24
CA SER A 169 -2.08 8.49 -12.81
C SER A 169 -2.50 7.34 -11.91
N GLY A 170 -1.75 7.04 -10.84
CA GLY A 170 -2.16 6.05 -9.83
C GLY A 170 -3.42 6.45 -9.05
N LEU A 171 -3.96 7.66 -9.25
CA LEU A 171 -5.18 8.16 -8.65
C LEU A 171 -6.45 7.83 -9.48
N GLU A 172 -6.30 7.40 -10.75
CA GLU A 172 -7.39 7.30 -11.74
C GLU A 172 -7.29 5.99 -12.55
N ASP A 173 -7.13 4.85 -11.88
CA ASP A 173 -7.04 3.51 -12.47
C ASP A 173 -5.67 3.11 -13.03
N ALA A 174 -5.28 1.88 -12.72
CA ALA A 174 -4.09 1.25 -13.25
C ALA A 174 -4.52 0.24 -14.32
N PRO A 175 -3.74 0.01 -15.39
CA PRO A 175 -4.18 -0.73 -16.59
C PRO A 175 -4.89 -2.04 -16.23
N VAL A 176 -6.14 -2.18 -16.65
CA VAL A 176 -6.89 -3.43 -16.54
C VAL A 176 -6.17 -4.42 -17.46
N ASP A 177 -5.68 -5.54 -16.89
CA ASP A 177 -5.11 -6.61 -17.70
C ASP A 177 -6.29 -7.37 -18.30
N GLU A 178 -6.78 -6.88 -19.44
CA GLU A 178 -7.77 -7.58 -20.24
C GLU A 178 -7.11 -8.82 -20.87
N GLY A 179 -7.41 -9.98 -20.28
CA GLY A 179 -7.37 -11.28 -20.96
C GLY A 179 -6.02 -12.02 -20.99
N ASN A 180 -5.96 -13.17 -20.31
CA ASN A 180 -6.19 -14.42 -21.01
C ASN A 180 -6.73 -15.48 -20.03
N GLY A 181 -7.80 -16.15 -20.44
CA GLY A 181 -8.32 -17.35 -19.77
C GLY A 181 -7.47 -18.57 -20.04
#